data_AF-A0A7Z9QZE3-F1
#
_entry.id   AF-A0A7Z9QZE3-F1
#
_cell.length_a   1.000
_cell.length_b   1.000
_cell.length_c   1.000
_cell.angle_alpha   90.00
_cell.angle_beta   90.00
_cell.angle_gamma   90.00
#
_symmetry.space_group_name_H-M   'P 1'
#
loop_
_entity.id
_entity.type
_entity.pdbx_description
1 polymer ?
#
loop_
_entity_poly.entity_id
_entity_poly.type
_entity_poly.pdbx_seq_one_letter_code
_entity_poly.pdbx_strand_id
1 'polypeptide(L)'
;MDTANLCSIPLIQADQICTPPNWALWQRHLIDIMNEAGILFVDRYTRQDGTLVWRDNWPGMDGSDDAYESFYTFPLFYALGGSPDYLHLANKHWDAITWQFTEYGQVYREFDAYYDWIHHEESYLYFYFLALANSYVLKDYQRITRFSGFYIGEDEEAQNYDSKLKLIRSPINGSRGPRLEMTAEDWSTHRWVLGHHIFPLPFEDIPDVPGPTADWNDDEIFPEILDIMNRRMARGDVPLNLIATSLVTHAYIYTKEDKYKG
;
A
#
# COMPACT_ATOMS: atom_id res chain seq x y z
N MET A 1 -5.11 -16.50 -38.47
CA MET A 1 -4.59 -15.73 -37.32
C MET A 1 -4.79 -14.27 -37.68
N ASP A 2 -5.87 -13.69 -37.16
CA ASP A 2 -6.24 -12.31 -37.43
C ASP A 2 -5.18 -11.37 -36.89
N THR A 3 -4.61 -10.56 -37.78
CA THR A 3 -3.88 -9.34 -37.44
C THR A 3 -4.89 -8.37 -36.85
N ALA A 4 -5.11 -8.50 -35.54
CA ALA A 4 -5.92 -7.55 -34.79
C ALA A 4 -5.43 -6.14 -35.07
N ASN A 5 -6.39 -5.30 -35.42
CA ASN A 5 -6.27 -3.90 -35.78
C ASN A 5 -5.46 -3.17 -34.68
N LEU A 6 -4.16 -2.97 -34.90
CA LEU A 6 -3.34 -2.08 -34.09
C LEU A 6 -3.95 -0.68 -34.26
N CYS A 7 -4.78 -0.24 -33.31
CA CYS A 7 -5.23 1.14 -33.26
C CYS A 7 -3.98 2.02 -33.38
N SER A 8 -3.93 2.84 -34.43
CA SER A 8 -2.81 3.75 -34.65
C SER A 8 -2.66 4.63 -33.42
N ILE A 9 -1.49 4.58 -32.76
CA ILE A 9 -1.18 5.47 -31.64
C ILE A 9 -1.46 6.90 -32.09
N PRO A 10 -2.29 7.68 -31.36
CA PRO A 10 -2.59 9.05 -31.73
C PRO A 10 -1.29 9.84 -31.91
N LEU A 11 -1.08 10.38 -33.12
CA LEU A 11 0.07 11.23 -33.40
C LEU A 11 -0.27 12.65 -32.94
N ILE A 12 0.43 13.13 -31.92
CA ILE A 12 0.38 14.53 -31.51
C ILE A 12 1.53 15.25 -32.22
N GLN A 13 1.19 16.22 -33.08
CA GLN A 13 2.17 17.04 -33.80
C GLN A 13 1.99 18.50 -33.38
N ALA A 14 3.08 19.12 -32.94
CA ALA A 14 3.12 20.57 -32.72
C ALA A 14 3.39 21.28 -34.06
N ASP A 15 2.58 22.27 -34.40
CA ASP A 15 2.66 23.06 -35.64
C ASP A 15 2.94 24.55 -35.39
N GLN A 16 2.96 24.98 -34.13
CA GLN A 16 3.15 26.37 -33.72
C GLN A 16 4.22 26.49 -32.63
N ILE A 17 5.02 27.54 -32.74
CA ILE A 17 5.96 27.97 -31.69
C ILE A 17 5.31 29.12 -30.93
N CYS A 18 5.22 29.01 -29.61
CA CYS A 18 4.73 30.07 -28.74
C CYS A 18 5.75 30.40 -27.65
N THR A 19 5.63 31.58 -27.05
CA THR A 19 6.39 31.91 -25.84
C THR A 19 5.81 31.12 -24.66
N PRO A 20 6.62 30.36 -23.90
CA PRO A 20 6.11 29.58 -22.79
C PRO A 20 5.48 30.51 -21.73
N PRO A 21 4.29 30.19 -21.21
CA PRO A 21 3.67 30.96 -20.14
C PRO A 21 4.50 30.85 -18.85
N ASN A 22 4.42 31.86 -17.99
CA ASN A 22 5.21 31.93 -16.74
C ASN A 22 5.07 30.68 -15.86
N TRP A 23 3.87 30.09 -15.78
CA TRP A 23 3.66 28.88 -14.97
C TRP A 23 4.52 27.70 -15.44
N ALA A 24 4.78 27.57 -16.75
CA ALA A 24 5.57 26.47 -17.29
C ALA A 24 7.05 26.64 -16.93
N LEU A 25 7.55 27.88 -16.91
CA LEU A 25 8.90 28.20 -16.46
C LEU A 25 9.08 27.89 -14.96
N TRP A 26 8.11 28.28 -14.13
CA TRP A 26 8.13 27.98 -12.69
C TRP A 26 8.01 26.49 -12.40
N GLN A 27 7.20 25.75 -13.16
CA GLN A 27 7.11 24.29 -13.04
C GLN A 27 8.45 23.63 -13.35
N ARG A 28 9.15 24.07 -14.42
CA ARG A 28 10.49 23.55 -14.72
C ARG A 28 11.50 23.86 -13.62
N HIS A 29 11.48 25.08 -13.10
CA HIS A 29 12.35 25.46 -11.97
C HIS A 29 12.06 24.62 -10.71
N LEU A 30 10.79 24.36 -10.40
CA LEU A 30 10.40 23.49 -9.30
C LEU A 30 10.91 22.05 -9.51
N ILE A 31 10.77 21.51 -10.73
CA ILE A 31 11.30 20.18 -11.07
C ILE A 31 12.82 20.14 -10.86
N ASP A 32 13.55 21.18 -11.30
CA ASP A 32 15.01 21.23 -11.15
C ASP A 32 15.43 21.26 -9.67
N ILE A 33 14.74 22.04 -8.82
CA ILE A 33 14.98 22.04 -7.36
C ILE A 33 14.64 20.68 -6.75
N MET A 34 13.50 20.11 -7.13
CA MET A 34 13.06 18.81 -6.61
C MET A 34 14.05 17.71 -6.96
N ASN A 35 14.63 17.72 -8.17
CA ASN A 35 15.65 16.78 -8.61
C ASN A 35 16.88 16.74 -7.69
N GLU A 36 17.24 17.88 -7.09
CA GLU A 36 18.35 17.95 -6.14
C GLU A 36 17.89 17.51 -4.74
N ALA A 37 16.72 17.97 -4.30
CA ALA A 37 16.21 17.72 -2.95
C ALA A 37 15.95 16.24 -2.66
N GLY A 38 15.42 15.48 -3.63
CA GLY A 38 15.14 14.06 -3.42
C GLY A 38 16.39 13.20 -3.27
N ILE A 39 17.49 13.55 -3.94
CA ILE A 39 18.78 12.86 -3.76
C ILE A 39 19.31 13.10 -2.34
N LEU A 40 19.27 14.34 -1.85
CA LEU A 40 19.68 14.66 -0.48
C LEU A 40 18.82 13.94 0.57
N PHE A 41 17.52 13.78 0.30
CA PHE A 41 16.62 13.00 1.16
C PHE A 41 17.04 11.52 1.20
N VAL A 42 17.25 10.89 0.04
CA VAL A 42 17.70 9.50 -0.07
C VAL A 42 19.03 9.30 0.68
N ASP A 43 20.04 10.12 0.40
CA ASP A 43 21.36 10.02 1.03
C ASP A 43 21.31 10.18 2.55
N ARG A 44 20.31 10.91 3.07
CA ARG A 44 20.17 11.15 4.50
C ARG A 44 19.48 10.00 5.23
N TYR A 45 18.46 9.41 4.62
CA TYR A 45 17.53 8.50 5.29
C TYR A 45 17.64 7.05 4.84
N THR A 46 18.47 6.74 3.84
CA THR A 46 18.70 5.36 3.40
C THR A 46 20.16 4.97 3.42
N ARG A 47 20.39 3.67 3.45
CA ARG A 47 21.72 3.05 3.33
C ARG A 47 22.07 2.89 1.86
N GLN A 48 23.33 2.55 1.59
CA GLN A 48 23.81 2.39 0.22
C GLN A 48 23.05 1.29 -0.56
N ASP A 49 22.54 0.26 0.12
CA ASP A 49 21.71 -0.81 -0.47
C ASP A 49 20.25 -0.39 -0.74
N GLY A 50 19.82 0.78 -0.25
CA GLY A 50 18.47 1.32 -0.39
C GLY A 50 17.56 1.04 0.81
N THR A 51 18.01 0.26 1.80
CA THR A 51 17.24 0.04 3.03
C THR A 51 17.17 1.33 3.84
N LEU A 52 16.08 1.50 4.59
CA LEU A 52 15.88 2.66 5.43
C LEU A 52 16.85 2.65 6.61
N VAL A 53 17.33 3.83 6.99
CA VAL A 53 17.93 4.06 8.32
C VAL A 53 16.80 4.04 9.35
N TRP A 54 16.38 2.81 9.70
CA TRP A 54 15.24 2.51 10.57
C TRP A 54 15.69 1.75 11.83
N ARG A 55 14.73 1.26 12.62
CA ARG A 55 14.97 0.39 13.78
C ARG A 55 15.54 -0.96 13.38
N ASP A 56 16.34 -1.60 14.22
CA ASP A 56 16.88 -2.93 13.93
C ASP A 56 15.82 -4.06 14.05
N ASN A 57 14.71 -3.79 14.75
CA ASN A 57 13.58 -4.69 14.90
C ASN A 57 12.26 -3.88 14.93
N TRP A 58 11.18 -4.46 14.41
CA TRP A 58 9.86 -3.82 14.37
C TRP A 58 8.73 -4.83 14.68
N PRO A 59 7.98 -4.65 15.78
CA PRO A 59 6.90 -5.55 16.17
C PRO A 59 5.56 -5.18 15.52
N GLY A 60 4.54 -6.00 15.74
CA GLY A 60 3.17 -5.75 15.30
C GLY A 60 2.93 -5.97 13.82
N MET A 61 1.74 -5.59 13.35
CA MET A 61 1.32 -5.80 11.95
C MET A 61 1.46 -4.55 11.06
N ASP A 62 1.71 -3.39 11.67
CA ASP A 62 1.67 -2.06 11.06
C ASP A 62 3.07 -1.50 10.76
N GLY A 63 3.17 -0.44 9.95
CA GLY A 63 4.36 0.38 9.73
C GLY A 63 5.11 0.13 8.42
N SER A 64 4.70 -0.84 7.60
CA SER A 64 5.27 -1.03 6.26
C SER A 64 4.84 0.05 5.27
N ASP A 65 3.63 0.56 5.44
CA ASP A 65 3.05 1.71 4.76
C ASP A 65 3.88 2.97 4.88
N ASP A 66 4.25 3.37 6.11
CA ASP A 66 5.15 4.51 6.37
C ASP A 66 6.44 4.46 5.51
N ALA A 67 6.97 3.24 5.33
CA ALA A 67 8.17 3.02 4.55
C ALA A 67 7.93 3.17 3.04
N TYR A 68 6.86 2.57 2.50
CA TYR A 68 6.50 2.73 1.09
C TYR A 68 6.12 4.18 0.75
N GLU A 69 5.39 4.86 1.65
CA GLU A 69 5.01 6.27 1.54
C GLU A 69 6.20 7.23 1.48
N SER A 70 7.36 6.83 1.99
CA SER A 70 8.55 7.65 1.89
C SER A 70 9.02 7.87 0.44
N PHE A 71 8.59 7.00 -0.50
CA PHE A 71 9.07 7.02 -1.89
C PHE A 71 7.97 6.89 -2.96
N TYR A 72 6.70 6.70 -2.59
CA TYR A 72 5.63 6.46 -3.57
C TYR A 72 5.50 7.55 -4.65
N THR A 73 5.87 8.79 -4.33
CA THR A 73 5.83 9.92 -5.28
C THR A 73 6.98 9.94 -6.30
N PHE A 74 8.05 9.16 -6.09
CA PHE A 74 9.22 9.16 -6.99
C PHE A 74 8.87 8.74 -8.43
N PRO A 75 8.17 7.61 -8.65
CA PRO A 75 7.76 7.25 -10.01
C PRO A 75 6.77 8.25 -10.62
N LEU A 76 5.87 8.83 -9.82
CA LEU A 76 4.98 9.91 -10.28
C LEU A 76 5.77 11.14 -10.72
N PHE A 77 6.76 11.56 -9.94
CA PHE A 77 7.61 12.71 -10.25
C PHE A 77 8.41 12.49 -11.54
N TYR A 78 8.95 11.28 -11.74
CA TYR A 78 9.54 10.90 -13.02
C TYR A 78 8.54 11.04 -14.18
N ALA A 79 7.31 10.51 -14.03
CA ALA A 79 6.28 10.59 -15.06
C ALA A 79 5.88 12.04 -15.41
N LEU A 80 6.01 12.97 -14.45
CA LEU A 80 5.76 14.41 -14.63
C LEU A 80 6.96 15.19 -15.22
N GLY A 81 8.06 14.51 -15.54
CA GLY A 81 9.24 15.10 -16.20
C GLY A 81 10.42 15.39 -15.27
N GLY A 82 10.47 14.75 -14.10
CA GLY A 82 11.64 14.65 -13.23
C GLY A 82 12.78 13.82 -13.85
N SER A 83 13.94 13.81 -13.19
CA SER A 83 15.13 13.08 -13.67
C SER A 83 14.85 11.57 -13.80
N PRO A 84 15.40 10.89 -14.83
CA PRO A 84 15.39 9.42 -14.92
C PRO A 84 15.91 8.69 -13.69
N ASP A 85 16.77 9.34 -12.90
CA ASP A 85 17.28 8.79 -11.64
C ASP A 85 16.15 8.45 -10.66
N TYR A 86 15.03 9.19 -10.68
CA TYR A 86 13.90 8.92 -9.80
C TYR A 86 13.21 7.60 -10.11
N LEU A 87 13.14 7.20 -11.38
CA LEU A 87 12.61 5.87 -11.72
C LEU A 87 13.56 4.77 -11.25
N HIS A 88 14.88 4.98 -11.37
CA HIS A 88 15.87 4.04 -10.83
C HIS A 88 15.76 3.91 -9.31
N LEU A 89 15.72 5.04 -8.60
CA LEU A 89 15.57 5.10 -7.15
C LEU A 89 14.24 4.49 -6.70
N ALA A 90 13.14 4.76 -7.42
CA ALA A 90 11.85 4.17 -7.15
C ALA A 90 11.89 2.63 -7.19
N ASN A 91 12.51 2.04 -8.21
CA ASN A 91 12.61 0.59 -8.28
C ASN A 91 13.52 0.03 -7.16
N LYS A 92 14.64 0.70 -6.89
CA LYS A 92 15.57 0.31 -5.83
C LYS A 92 14.91 0.32 -4.44
N HIS A 93 14.21 1.39 -4.10
CA HIS A 93 13.62 1.57 -2.78
C HIS A 93 12.41 0.67 -2.58
N TRP A 94 11.59 0.45 -3.61
CA TRP A 94 10.55 -0.57 -3.55
C TRP A 94 11.14 -1.92 -3.11
N ASP A 95 12.20 -2.37 -3.81
CA ASP A 95 12.81 -3.68 -3.55
C ASP A 95 13.49 -3.75 -2.18
N ALA A 96 14.19 -2.69 -1.77
CA ALA A 96 14.87 -2.63 -0.48
C ALA A 96 13.89 -2.57 0.70
N ILE A 97 12.81 -1.78 0.60
CA ILE A 97 11.75 -1.70 1.61
C ILE A 97 11.02 -3.04 1.70
N THR A 98 10.64 -3.60 0.55
CA THR A 98 9.99 -4.91 0.49
C THR A 98 10.83 -5.96 1.22
N TRP A 99 12.14 -5.97 0.98
CA TRP A 99 13.06 -6.89 1.66
C TRP A 99 13.13 -6.61 3.17
N GLN A 100 13.37 -5.35 3.57
CA GLN A 100 13.52 -4.97 4.97
C GLN A 100 12.28 -5.29 5.80
N PHE A 101 11.08 -5.01 5.29
CA PHE A 101 9.82 -5.29 6.00
C PHE A 101 9.38 -6.76 5.88
N THR A 102 9.97 -7.52 4.95
CA THR A 102 9.86 -8.98 4.98
C THR A 102 10.65 -9.55 6.16
N GLU A 103 11.84 -9.00 6.47
CA GLU A 103 12.64 -9.43 7.62
C GLU A 103 11.97 -9.11 8.97
N TYR A 104 11.24 -7.99 9.06
CA TYR A 104 10.44 -7.67 10.26
C TYR A 104 9.13 -8.49 10.34
N GLY A 105 8.62 -8.96 9.20
CA GLY A 105 7.45 -9.83 9.12
C GLY A 105 6.13 -9.14 8.75
N GLN A 106 6.11 -7.81 8.61
CA GLN A 106 4.93 -7.07 8.14
C GLN A 106 4.64 -7.31 6.66
N VAL A 107 5.67 -7.63 5.85
CA VAL A 107 5.50 -7.96 4.43
C VAL A 107 5.71 -9.45 4.19
N TYR A 108 4.87 -10.03 3.34
CA TYR A 108 4.96 -11.42 2.91
C TYR A 108 4.56 -11.55 1.43
N ARG A 109 5.36 -12.26 0.63
CA ARG A 109 5.13 -12.37 -0.83
C ARG A 109 5.00 -11.00 -1.56
N GLU A 110 5.77 -10.02 -1.08
CA GLU A 110 5.83 -8.62 -1.55
C GLU A 110 4.56 -7.77 -1.30
N PHE A 111 3.65 -8.23 -0.44
CA PHE A 111 2.46 -7.49 -0.01
C PHE A 111 2.32 -7.63 1.51
N ASP A 112 1.65 -6.72 2.17
CA ASP A 112 1.49 -6.77 3.63
C ASP A 112 0.90 -8.11 4.06
N ALA A 113 1.48 -8.69 5.09
CA ALA A 113 1.06 -9.97 5.64
C ALA A 113 -0.44 -9.91 5.99
N TYR A 114 -0.82 -8.87 6.72
CA TYR A 114 -2.20 -8.47 6.95
C TYR A 114 -2.26 -7.08 7.60
N TYR A 115 -3.15 -6.21 7.12
CA TYR A 115 -3.56 -4.97 7.81
C TYR A 115 -4.93 -4.51 7.26
N ASP A 116 -5.35 -3.28 7.53
CA ASP A 116 -6.56 -2.74 6.89
C ASP A 116 -6.26 -2.10 5.53
N TRP A 117 -7.32 -1.96 4.72
CA TRP A 117 -7.18 -1.53 3.33
C TRP A 117 -6.79 -0.07 3.12
N ILE A 118 -6.92 0.82 4.11
CA ILE A 118 -6.43 2.20 3.96
C ILE A 118 -4.91 2.18 3.88
N HIS A 119 -4.26 1.53 4.85
CA HIS A 119 -2.80 1.48 4.88
C HIS A 119 -2.22 0.64 3.73
N HIS A 120 -2.94 -0.39 3.27
CA HIS A 120 -2.60 -1.04 1.99
C HIS A 120 -2.68 -0.05 0.82
N GLU A 121 -3.73 0.75 0.71
CA GLU A 121 -3.85 1.74 -0.36
C GLU A 121 -2.71 2.75 -0.33
N GLU A 122 -2.40 3.29 0.85
CA GLU A 122 -1.31 4.26 1.05
C GLU A 122 0.03 3.69 0.57
N SER A 123 0.31 2.43 0.91
CA SER A 123 1.48 1.68 0.41
C SER A 123 1.46 1.50 -1.11
N TYR A 124 0.37 0.94 -1.65
CA TYR A 124 0.34 0.42 -3.02
C TYR A 124 -0.02 1.47 -4.08
N LEU A 125 -0.30 2.72 -3.67
CA LEU A 125 -0.19 3.87 -4.58
C LEU A 125 1.19 3.90 -5.26
N TYR A 126 2.24 3.53 -4.53
CA TYR A 126 3.60 3.37 -5.09
C TYR A 126 3.60 2.38 -6.26
N PHE A 127 2.96 1.23 -6.09
CA PHE A 127 2.87 0.20 -7.13
C PHE A 127 2.15 0.71 -8.37
N TYR A 128 1.06 1.47 -8.20
CA TYR A 128 0.31 2.05 -9.30
C TYR A 128 1.14 3.09 -10.06
N PHE A 129 1.92 3.90 -9.34
CA PHE A 129 2.80 4.87 -9.98
C PHE A 129 3.99 4.24 -10.69
N LEU A 130 4.53 3.11 -10.20
CA LEU A 130 5.55 2.34 -10.95
C LEU A 130 5.01 1.92 -12.32
N ALA A 131 3.79 1.36 -12.37
CA ALA A 131 3.15 0.98 -13.62
C ALA A 131 2.84 2.17 -14.53
N LEU A 132 2.47 3.33 -13.96
CA LEU A 132 2.28 4.58 -14.70
C LEU A 132 3.60 5.07 -15.33
N ALA A 133 4.70 4.98 -14.58
CA ALA A 133 6.02 5.43 -15.01
C ALA A 133 6.64 4.49 -16.06
N ASN A 134 6.41 3.18 -15.94
CA ASN A 134 6.89 2.18 -16.90
C ASN A 134 6.03 0.91 -16.87
N SER A 135 5.18 0.72 -17.87
CA SER A 135 4.24 -0.41 -17.96
C SER A 135 4.80 -1.69 -18.59
N TYR A 136 6.12 -1.76 -18.84
CA TYR A 136 6.76 -2.90 -19.52
C TYR A 136 7.64 -3.74 -18.59
N VAL A 137 7.46 -3.62 -17.27
CA VAL A 137 8.26 -4.33 -16.27
C VAL A 137 7.63 -5.69 -15.97
N LEU A 138 8.36 -6.77 -16.27
CA LEU A 138 7.88 -8.15 -16.02
C LEU A 138 7.61 -8.41 -14.53
N LYS A 139 8.44 -7.86 -13.64
CA LYS A 139 8.27 -7.99 -12.19
C LYS A 139 6.92 -7.40 -11.74
N ASP A 140 6.54 -6.26 -12.30
CA ASP A 140 5.27 -5.61 -11.97
C ASP A 140 4.07 -6.36 -12.55
N TYR A 141 4.21 -6.97 -13.75
CA TYR A 141 3.20 -7.90 -14.27
C TYR A 141 2.97 -9.10 -13.34
N GLN A 142 4.04 -9.65 -12.76
CA GLN A 142 3.95 -10.77 -11.80
C GLN A 142 3.29 -10.32 -10.49
N ARG A 143 3.66 -9.12 -9.99
CA ARG A 143 3.06 -8.52 -8.80
C ARG A 143 1.57 -8.27 -8.99
N ILE A 144 1.16 -7.61 -10.07
CA ILE A 144 -0.26 -7.29 -10.28
C ILE A 144 -1.12 -8.55 -10.37
N THR A 145 -0.62 -9.59 -11.04
CA THR A 145 -1.31 -10.88 -11.13
C THR A 145 -1.42 -11.57 -9.77
N ARG A 146 -0.34 -11.56 -8.98
CA ARG A 146 -0.34 -12.18 -7.65
C ARG A 146 -1.21 -11.41 -6.65
N PHE A 147 -1.01 -10.10 -6.56
CA PHE A 147 -1.72 -9.25 -5.61
C PHE A 147 -3.23 -9.24 -5.90
N SER A 148 -3.64 -9.14 -7.16
CA SER A 148 -5.07 -9.25 -7.50
C SER A 148 -5.63 -10.64 -7.18
N GLY A 149 -4.84 -11.70 -7.37
CA GLY A 149 -5.18 -13.08 -6.99
C GLY A 149 -5.58 -13.24 -5.52
N PHE A 150 -4.99 -12.46 -4.61
CA PHE A 150 -5.34 -12.44 -3.19
C PHE A 150 -6.79 -11.98 -2.93
N TYR A 151 -7.41 -11.27 -3.88
CA TYR A 151 -8.71 -10.61 -3.71
C TYR A 151 -9.77 -11.04 -4.71
N ILE A 152 -9.46 -11.97 -5.62
CA ILE A 152 -10.43 -12.58 -6.54
C ILE A 152 -10.68 -14.06 -6.26
N GLY A 153 -10.10 -14.60 -5.18
CA GLY A 153 -10.29 -15.98 -4.74
C GLY A 153 -9.47 -17.02 -5.51
N GLU A 154 -8.38 -16.60 -6.18
CA GLU A 154 -7.48 -17.49 -6.93
C GLU A 154 -6.27 -17.97 -6.11
N ASP A 155 -5.89 -17.26 -5.05
CA ASP A 155 -4.71 -17.62 -4.25
C ASP A 155 -5.07 -18.57 -3.10
N GLU A 156 -4.51 -19.79 -3.11
CA GLU A 156 -4.81 -20.86 -2.12
C GLU A 156 -4.44 -20.48 -0.68
N GLU A 157 -3.44 -19.61 -0.48
CA GLU A 157 -2.97 -19.18 0.83
C GLU A 157 -3.73 -17.94 1.30
N ALA A 158 -3.83 -16.92 0.45
CA ALA A 158 -4.50 -15.66 0.73
C ALA A 158 -6.00 -15.74 0.41
N GLN A 159 -6.73 -16.52 1.21
CA GLN A 159 -8.18 -16.72 1.07
C GLN A 159 -9.02 -15.53 1.59
N ASN A 160 -8.70 -14.29 1.16
CA ASN A 160 -9.34 -13.06 1.65
C ASN A 160 -10.78 -12.93 1.15
N TYR A 161 -11.04 -13.34 -0.09
CA TYR A 161 -12.33 -13.13 -0.76
C TYR A 161 -13.20 -14.39 -0.72
N ASP A 162 -14.45 -14.25 -0.27
CA ASP A 162 -15.49 -15.27 -0.42
C ASP A 162 -16.30 -15.00 -1.68
N SER A 163 -16.11 -15.83 -2.71
CA SER A 163 -16.78 -15.65 -4.01
C SER A 163 -18.29 -15.93 -3.99
N LYS A 164 -18.79 -16.68 -3.01
CA LYS A 164 -20.23 -16.98 -2.88
C LYS A 164 -20.97 -15.81 -2.23
N LEU A 165 -20.38 -15.26 -1.17
CA LEU A 165 -20.94 -14.14 -0.42
C LEU A 165 -20.52 -12.78 -0.99
N LYS A 166 -19.53 -12.75 -1.90
CA LYS A 166 -18.95 -11.57 -2.54
C LYS A 166 -18.44 -10.55 -1.53
N LEU A 167 -17.65 -11.03 -0.57
CA LEU A 167 -17.12 -10.21 0.52
C LEU A 167 -15.66 -10.53 0.82
N ILE A 168 -14.95 -9.55 1.39
CA ILE A 168 -13.66 -9.78 2.04
C ILE A 168 -13.91 -10.20 3.49
N ARG A 169 -13.25 -11.29 3.91
CA ARG A 169 -13.63 -12.08 5.10
C ARG A 169 -13.23 -11.48 6.44
N SER A 170 -12.37 -10.45 6.44
CA SER A 170 -11.95 -9.71 7.63
C SER A 170 -11.59 -8.26 7.27
N PRO A 171 -11.78 -7.29 8.18
CA PRO A 171 -11.23 -5.94 8.02
C PRO A 171 -9.71 -5.93 7.96
N ILE A 172 -9.06 -6.90 8.63
CA ILE A 172 -7.61 -7.08 8.64
C ILE A 172 -7.28 -8.28 7.75
N ASN A 173 -6.59 -8.06 6.65
CA ASN A 173 -6.39 -9.06 5.60
C ASN A 173 -5.12 -8.76 4.81
N GLY A 174 -4.63 -9.68 3.99
CA GLY A 174 -3.41 -9.44 3.21
C GLY A 174 -2.90 -10.69 2.52
N SER A 175 -1.60 -10.75 2.27
CA SER A 175 -0.95 -11.88 1.59
C SER A 175 -0.91 -13.17 2.39
N ARG A 176 -1.19 -13.12 3.71
CA ARG A 176 -1.40 -14.31 4.57
C ARG A 176 -2.88 -14.68 4.73
N GLY A 177 -3.77 -14.02 3.98
CA GLY A 177 -5.21 -14.24 4.09
C GLY A 177 -5.87 -13.38 5.17
N PRO A 178 -7.16 -13.65 5.47
CA PRO A 178 -7.92 -12.85 6.41
C PRO A 178 -7.46 -13.14 7.84
N ARG A 179 -7.14 -12.09 8.59
CA ARG A 179 -6.81 -12.17 10.01
C ARG A 179 -8.11 -12.27 10.81
N LEU A 180 -8.51 -13.50 11.12
CA LEU A 180 -9.76 -13.79 11.85
C LEU A 180 -9.61 -13.72 13.37
N GLU A 181 -8.37 -13.63 13.85
CA GLU A 181 -8.00 -13.48 15.25
C GLU A 181 -6.68 -12.71 15.30
N MET A 182 -6.70 -11.58 15.98
CA MET A 182 -5.56 -10.68 16.18
C MET A 182 -4.93 -10.96 17.55
N THR A 183 -3.62 -10.81 17.63
CA THR A 183 -2.84 -11.03 18.86
C THR A 183 -2.52 -9.70 19.55
N ALA A 184 -2.02 -9.79 20.79
CA ALA A 184 -1.49 -8.61 21.48
C ALA A 184 -0.26 -8.01 20.78
N GLU A 185 0.56 -8.86 20.13
CA GLU A 185 1.70 -8.42 19.32
C GLU A 185 1.21 -7.54 18.17
N ASP A 186 0.17 -7.96 17.44
CA ASP A 186 -0.37 -7.28 16.25
C ASP A 186 -0.66 -5.80 16.53
N TRP A 187 -1.19 -5.49 17.72
CA TRP A 187 -1.59 -4.15 18.15
C TRP A 187 -0.55 -3.41 19.00
N SER A 188 0.61 -4.03 19.26
CA SER A 188 1.59 -3.51 20.23
C SER A 188 2.08 -2.09 19.91
N THR A 189 2.18 -1.74 18.64
CA THR A 189 2.57 -0.40 18.16
C THR A 189 1.45 0.64 18.28
N HIS A 190 0.18 0.22 18.32
CA HIS A 190 -0.97 1.11 18.45
C HIS A 190 -1.41 1.38 19.88
N ARG A 191 -1.04 0.52 20.85
CA ARG A 191 -1.52 0.63 22.25
C ARG A 191 -1.32 2.04 22.81
N TRP A 192 -0.17 2.67 22.57
CA TRP A 192 0.09 4.02 23.07
C TRP A 192 -0.73 5.11 22.35
N VAL A 193 -1.08 4.90 21.07
CA VAL A 193 -1.91 5.82 20.28
C VAL A 193 -3.37 5.69 20.70
N LEU A 194 -3.91 4.47 20.64
CA LEU A 194 -5.32 4.18 20.89
C LEU A 194 -5.69 4.26 22.38
N GLY A 195 -4.70 4.20 23.27
CA GLY A 195 -4.88 4.52 24.70
C GLY A 195 -5.02 6.01 24.99
N HIS A 196 -4.83 6.90 24.01
CA HIS A 196 -4.99 8.33 24.21
C HIS A 196 -6.48 8.70 24.29
N HIS A 197 -6.84 9.58 25.23
CA HIS A 197 -8.22 10.01 25.53
C HIS A 197 -9.01 10.67 24.39
N ILE A 198 -8.42 10.84 23.21
CA ILE A 198 -9.11 11.36 22.01
C ILE A 198 -9.67 10.23 21.14
N PHE A 199 -9.19 9.00 21.32
CA PHE A 199 -9.66 7.84 20.59
C PHE A 199 -10.70 7.09 21.44
N PRO A 200 -11.92 6.91 20.93
CA PRO A 200 -12.93 6.13 21.63
C PRO A 200 -12.57 4.64 21.63
N LEU A 201 -13.15 3.90 22.56
CA LEU A 201 -13.15 2.44 22.50
C LEU A 201 -13.79 1.95 21.19
N PRO A 202 -13.36 0.79 20.67
CA PRO A 202 -13.96 0.22 19.46
C PRO A 202 -15.43 -0.15 19.65
N PHE A 203 -15.84 -0.39 20.90
CA PHE A 203 -17.22 -0.61 21.31
C PHE A 203 -17.48 0.10 22.65
N GLU A 204 -18.66 0.70 22.81
CA GLU A 204 -19.04 1.41 24.03
C GLU A 204 -19.45 0.47 25.18
N ASP A 205 -19.75 -0.79 24.87
CA ASP A 205 -20.34 -1.78 25.78
C ASP A 205 -19.37 -2.91 26.16
N ILE A 206 -18.06 -2.63 26.22
CA ILE A 206 -17.05 -3.61 26.65
C ILE A 206 -17.19 -3.85 28.16
N PRO A 207 -17.47 -5.09 28.61
CA PRO A 207 -17.55 -5.41 30.04
C PRO A 207 -16.25 -5.06 30.76
N ASP A 208 -16.36 -4.56 31.99
CA ASP A 208 -15.23 -4.30 32.90
C ASP A 208 -14.18 -3.29 32.39
N VAL A 209 -14.42 -2.63 31.25
CA VAL A 209 -13.58 -1.55 30.71
C VAL A 209 -14.26 -0.19 30.93
N PRO A 210 -13.57 0.79 31.54
CA PRO A 210 -14.13 2.13 31.71
C PRO A 210 -14.28 2.82 30.35
N GLY A 211 -15.52 3.02 29.88
CA GLY A 211 -15.82 3.82 28.69
C GLY A 211 -15.91 5.33 29.00
N PRO A 212 -15.93 6.21 27.97
CA PRO A 212 -15.92 5.90 26.53
C PRO A 212 -14.52 5.70 25.92
N THR A 213 -13.46 5.88 26.71
CA THR A 213 -12.05 5.74 26.33
C THR A 213 -11.33 4.96 27.43
N ALA A 214 -10.36 4.12 27.09
CA ALA A 214 -9.54 3.42 28.08
C ALA A 214 -8.06 3.48 27.70
N ASP A 215 -7.18 3.25 28.68
CA ASP A 215 -5.75 3.13 28.43
C ASP A 215 -5.44 1.74 27.89
N TRP A 216 -5.09 1.64 26.61
CA TRP A 216 -4.71 0.38 25.98
C TRP A 216 -3.36 -0.14 26.48
N ASN A 217 -2.55 0.66 27.21
CA ASN A 217 -1.29 0.19 27.81
C ASN A 217 -1.50 -0.52 29.15
N ASP A 218 -2.71 -0.49 29.70
CA ASP A 218 -3.06 -1.27 30.88
C ASP A 218 -3.23 -2.75 30.48
N ASP A 219 -2.38 -3.60 31.04
CA ASP A 219 -2.33 -5.04 30.75
C ASP A 219 -3.53 -5.82 31.34
N GLU A 220 -4.32 -5.22 32.24
CA GLU A 220 -5.60 -5.78 32.71
C GLU A 220 -6.75 -5.41 31.77
N ILE A 221 -6.69 -4.25 31.11
CA ILE A 221 -7.76 -3.73 30.25
C ILE A 221 -7.63 -4.20 28.79
N PHE A 222 -6.41 -4.17 28.25
CA PHE A 222 -6.20 -4.46 26.83
C PHE A 222 -6.67 -5.87 26.40
N PRO A 223 -6.48 -6.95 27.19
CA PRO A 223 -7.02 -8.26 26.85
C PRO A 223 -8.55 -8.27 26.65
N GLU A 224 -9.30 -7.52 27.45
CA GLU A 224 -10.77 -7.41 27.33
C GLU A 224 -11.16 -6.67 26.05
N ILE A 225 -10.44 -5.59 25.70
CA ILE A 225 -10.64 -4.87 24.43
C ILE A 225 -10.35 -5.80 23.24
N LEU A 226 -9.22 -6.49 23.26
CA LEU A 226 -8.77 -7.37 22.19
C LEU A 226 -9.75 -8.55 21.98
N ASP A 227 -10.23 -9.16 23.05
CA ASP A 227 -11.22 -10.23 22.98
C ASP A 227 -12.52 -9.77 22.31
N ILE A 228 -13.03 -8.59 22.67
CA ILE A 228 -14.22 -8.02 22.02
C ILE A 228 -13.96 -7.71 20.55
N MET A 229 -12.80 -7.15 20.20
CA MET A 229 -12.42 -6.92 18.79
C MET A 229 -12.37 -8.24 18.01
N ASN A 230 -11.78 -9.29 18.56
CA ASN A 230 -11.73 -10.60 17.93
C ASN A 230 -13.12 -11.23 17.75
N ARG A 231 -14.01 -11.08 18.73
CA ARG A 231 -15.38 -11.63 18.66
C ARG A 231 -16.29 -10.87 17.71
N ARG A 232 -16.16 -9.54 17.63
CA ARG A 232 -17.14 -8.65 16.97
C ARG A 232 -16.63 -7.96 15.70
N MET A 233 -15.32 -7.77 15.55
CA MET A 233 -14.73 -7.00 14.44
C MET A 233 -13.92 -7.87 13.47
N ALA A 234 -13.16 -8.85 13.96
CA ALA A 234 -12.20 -9.61 13.13
C ALA A 234 -12.80 -10.48 12.01
N ARG A 235 -14.13 -10.55 11.90
CA ARG A 235 -14.83 -11.40 10.93
C ARG A 235 -15.92 -10.63 10.22
N GLY A 236 -15.94 -10.78 8.90
CA GLY A 236 -16.88 -10.09 8.03
C GLY A 236 -16.23 -8.93 7.29
N ASP A 237 -17.05 -8.28 6.48
CA ASP A 237 -16.61 -7.24 5.57
C ASP A 237 -16.86 -5.85 6.15
N VAL A 238 -16.08 -4.89 5.69
CA VAL A 238 -16.23 -3.47 6.04
C VAL A 238 -16.19 -2.62 4.78
N PRO A 239 -16.84 -1.45 4.76
CA PRO A 239 -16.79 -0.56 3.59
C PRO A 239 -15.38 -0.23 3.10
N LEU A 240 -14.40 -0.24 4.01
CA LEU A 240 -12.99 0.01 3.72
C LEU A 240 -12.39 -0.97 2.71
N ASN A 241 -12.82 -2.23 2.76
CA ASN A 241 -12.33 -3.28 1.88
C ASN A 241 -12.71 -3.03 0.40
N LEU A 242 -13.64 -2.12 0.11
CA LEU A 242 -13.96 -1.73 -1.27
C LEU A 242 -12.75 -1.17 -2.02
N ILE A 243 -11.77 -0.61 -1.31
CA ILE A 243 -10.53 -0.08 -1.90
C ILE A 243 -9.73 -1.18 -2.62
N ALA A 244 -9.91 -2.46 -2.24
CA ALA A 244 -9.34 -3.61 -2.93
C ALA A 244 -9.66 -3.65 -4.44
N THR A 245 -10.78 -3.06 -4.84
CA THR A 245 -11.19 -3.02 -6.24
C THR A 245 -10.26 -2.17 -7.09
N SER A 246 -9.52 -1.21 -6.52
CA SER A 246 -8.48 -0.44 -7.23
C SER A 246 -7.38 -1.36 -7.75
N LEU A 247 -6.97 -2.33 -6.94
CA LEU A 247 -5.95 -3.32 -7.30
C LEU A 247 -6.42 -4.24 -8.43
N VAL A 248 -7.65 -4.74 -8.36
CA VAL A 248 -8.24 -5.58 -9.41
C VAL A 248 -8.47 -4.79 -10.70
N THR A 249 -8.90 -3.53 -10.58
CA THR A 249 -9.05 -2.60 -11.71
C THR A 249 -7.71 -2.35 -12.37
N HIS A 250 -6.65 -2.14 -11.60
CA HIS A 250 -5.30 -2.01 -12.12
C HIS A 250 -4.86 -3.27 -12.88
N ALA A 251 -5.17 -4.46 -12.38
CA ALA A 251 -4.90 -5.73 -13.06
C ALA A 251 -5.62 -5.83 -14.40
N TYR A 252 -6.89 -5.42 -14.46
CA TYR A 252 -7.62 -5.36 -15.71
C TYR A 252 -7.01 -4.35 -16.69
N ILE A 253 -6.62 -3.16 -16.23
CA ILE A 253 -6.00 -2.13 -17.07
C ILE A 253 -4.68 -2.65 -17.68
N TYR A 254 -3.86 -3.31 -16.87
CA TYR A 254 -2.53 -3.79 -17.24
C TYR A 254 -2.58 -5.02 -18.16
N THR A 255 -3.42 -6.02 -17.83
CA THR A 255 -3.44 -7.33 -18.50
C THR A 255 -4.51 -7.48 -19.58
N LYS A 256 -5.61 -6.72 -19.48
CA LYS A 256 -6.85 -6.88 -20.28
C LYS A 256 -7.55 -8.24 -20.12
N GLU A 257 -7.23 -9.03 -19.11
CA GLU A 257 -7.85 -10.34 -18.89
C GLU A 257 -9.25 -10.22 -18.28
N ASP A 258 -10.20 -11.00 -18.81
CA ASP A 258 -11.61 -10.93 -18.43
C ASP A 258 -11.88 -11.34 -16.97
N LYS A 259 -11.00 -12.13 -16.35
CA LYS A 259 -11.15 -12.54 -14.95
C LYS A 259 -11.05 -11.38 -13.95
N TYR A 260 -10.51 -10.24 -14.37
CA TYR A 260 -10.45 -9.02 -13.58
C TYR A 260 -11.65 -8.08 -13.86
N LYS A 261 -12.59 -8.46 -14.73
CA LYS A 261 -13.87 -7.76 -14.90
C LYS A 261 -14.82 -8.24 -13.80
N GLY A 262 -15.20 -7.33 -12.90
CA GLY A 262 -16.10 -7.59 -11.76
C GLY A 262 -17.51 -8.03 -12.15
#